data_AF-A0A6A3KF15-F1
#
_entry.id   AF-A0A6A3KF15-F1
#
_cell.length_a   1.000
_cell.length_b   1.000
_cell.length_c   1.000
_cell.angle_alpha   90.00
_cell.angle_beta   90.00
_cell.angle_gamma   90.00
#
_symmetry.space_group_name_H-M   'P 1'
#
loop_
_entity.id
_entity.type
_entity.pdbx_description
1 polymer ?
#
loop_
_entity_poly.entity_id
_entity_poly.type
_entity_poly.pdbx_seq_one_letter_code
_entity_poly.pdbx_strand_id
1 'polypeptide(L)'
;MRVVDDAHEMQRHSKKSTASNRLGGSDLRVLRDNMSEMNSRVSNSRNKRDSIESSTSGATYASNKRARARKRIEQLQKEMDEVEARQSSAGGDMMQVLVFMREEADRRAETEDRRRREDGEARLAAERQERDERESIRRDEAAAAAAIRLQEMELNRALREEQNKKEAAVAAENRLRYEERLERSRAEARERHEQLMLLISALQRGSQPQQ
;
A
#
# COMPACT_ATOMS: atom_id res chain seq x y z
N MET A 1 65.09 -51.75 -26.13
CA MET A 1 65.66 -51.84 -24.78
C MET A 1 65.02 -50.87 -23.79
N ARG A 2 64.78 -49.59 -24.16
CA ARG A 2 64.25 -48.56 -23.25
C ARG A 2 62.86 -48.81 -22.62
N VAL A 3 61.95 -49.51 -23.32
CA VAL A 3 60.60 -49.81 -22.79
C VAL A 3 60.63 -50.71 -21.56
N VAL A 4 61.61 -51.63 -21.50
CA VAL A 4 61.80 -52.52 -20.35
C VAL A 4 62.35 -51.74 -19.16
N ASP A 5 63.27 -50.82 -19.40
CA ASP A 5 63.83 -49.95 -18.37
C ASP A 5 62.77 -49.00 -17.79
N ASP A 6 61.91 -48.44 -18.64
CA ASP A 6 60.79 -47.59 -18.20
C ASP A 6 59.77 -48.38 -17.36
N ALA A 7 59.48 -49.63 -17.73
CA ALA A 7 58.60 -50.49 -16.94
C ALA A 7 59.17 -50.81 -15.56
N HIS A 8 60.48 -51.09 -15.48
CA HIS A 8 61.18 -51.26 -14.22
C HIS A 8 61.22 -49.97 -13.38
N GLU A 9 61.43 -48.82 -14.01
CA GLU A 9 61.42 -47.51 -13.34
C GLU A 9 60.03 -47.19 -12.77
N MET A 10 58.97 -47.44 -13.54
CA MET A 10 57.58 -47.29 -13.09
C MET A 10 57.23 -48.21 -11.93
N GLN A 11 57.75 -49.46 -11.93
CA GLN A 11 57.55 -50.38 -10.81
C GLN A 11 58.25 -49.90 -9.54
N ARG A 12 59.47 -49.35 -9.66
CA ARG A 12 60.23 -48.78 -8.54
C ARG A 12 59.62 -47.47 -8.01
N HIS A 13 58.93 -46.72 -8.87
CA HIS A 13 58.41 -45.40 -8.56
C HIS A 13 56.92 -45.25 -8.92
N SER A 14 56.11 -46.20 -8.49
CA SER A 14 54.67 -46.26 -8.80
C SER A 14 53.84 -45.05 -8.34
N LYS A 15 54.34 -44.28 -7.37
CA LYS A 15 53.67 -43.07 -6.84
C LYS A 15 54.06 -41.78 -7.56
N LYS A 16 55.05 -41.82 -8.48
CA LYS A 16 55.48 -40.63 -9.23
C LYS A 16 54.69 -40.54 -10.52
N SER A 17 54.28 -39.32 -10.88
CA SER A 17 53.64 -39.05 -12.16
C SER A 17 54.66 -39.04 -13.29
N THR A 18 54.33 -39.67 -14.41
CA THR A 18 55.08 -39.56 -15.67
C THR A 18 54.70 -38.31 -16.48
N ALA A 19 53.71 -37.56 -16.02
CA ALA A 19 53.20 -36.35 -16.66
C ALA A 19 53.28 -35.12 -15.74
N SER A 20 53.41 -33.93 -16.34
CA SER A 20 53.45 -32.66 -15.59
C SER A 20 52.30 -31.73 -15.97
N ASN A 21 51.54 -31.29 -14.96
CA ASN A 21 50.43 -30.35 -15.15
C ASN A 21 50.89 -28.97 -15.63
N ARG A 22 52.14 -28.56 -15.32
CA ARG A 22 52.72 -27.31 -15.85
C ARG A 22 52.98 -27.37 -17.36
N LEU A 23 53.09 -28.58 -17.90
CA LEU A 23 53.23 -28.87 -19.33
C LEU A 23 51.93 -29.40 -19.93
N GLY A 24 50.78 -29.11 -19.30
CA GLY A 24 49.46 -29.52 -19.79
C GLY A 24 49.17 -31.02 -19.68
N GLY A 25 49.84 -31.74 -18.76
CA GLY A 25 49.68 -33.19 -18.62
C GLY A 25 50.49 -34.02 -19.61
N SER A 26 51.45 -33.40 -20.30
CA SER A 26 52.31 -34.08 -21.27
C SER A 26 53.28 -35.08 -20.61
N ASP A 27 53.53 -36.22 -21.28
CA ASP A 27 54.46 -37.26 -20.82
C ASP A 27 55.91 -36.75 -20.89
N LEU A 28 56.59 -36.80 -19.74
CA LEU A 28 57.94 -36.29 -19.56
C LEU A 28 59.00 -37.16 -20.27
N ARG A 29 58.70 -38.43 -20.57
CA ARG A 29 59.62 -39.32 -21.30
C ARG A 29 59.90 -38.83 -22.72
N VAL A 30 58.92 -38.17 -23.34
CA VAL A 30 59.05 -37.58 -24.68
C VAL A 30 60.16 -36.52 -24.73
N LEU A 31 60.33 -35.73 -23.67
CA LEU A 31 61.41 -34.74 -23.60
C LEU A 31 62.80 -35.41 -23.47
N ARG A 32 62.88 -36.52 -22.73
CA ARG A 32 64.09 -37.32 -22.56
C ARG A 32 64.52 -37.93 -23.90
N ASP A 33 63.59 -38.55 -24.62
CA ASP A 33 63.87 -39.24 -25.87
C ASP A 33 64.26 -38.29 -27.00
N ASN A 34 63.69 -37.08 -27.02
CA ASN A 34 63.99 -36.07 -28.05
C ASN A 34 65.10 -35.09 -27.64
N MET A 35 65.75 -35.29 -26.49
CA MET A 35 66.76 -34.38 -25.96
C MET A 35 67.97 -34.21 -26.91
N SER A 36 68.38 -35.28 -27.59
CA SER A 36 69.45 -35.23 -28.60
C SER A 36 69.07 -34.37 -29.80
N GLU A 37 67.80 -34.41 -30.21
CA GLU A 37 67.29 -33.66 -31.34
C GLU A 37 67.17 -32.16 -31.00
N MET A 38 66.77 -31.85 -29.76
CA MET A 38 66.76 -30.48 -29.24
C MET A 38 68.16 -29.88 -29.09
N ASN A 39 69.15 -30.67 -28.65
CA ASN A 39 70.54 -30.21 -28.51
C ASN A 39 71.28 -30.05 -29.86
N SER A 40 70.83 -30.71 -30.93
CA SER A 40 71.46 -30.61 -32.25
C SER A 40 71.40 -29.19 -32.85
N ARG A 41 70.42 -28.38 -32.45
CA ARG A 41 70.23 -27.01 -32.97
C ARG A 41 71.21 -25.98 -32.41
N VAL A 42 71.98 -26.31 -31.38
CA VAL A 42 72.90 -25.36 -30.70
C VAL A 42 74.36 -25.54 -31.16
N SER A 43 74.67 -26.52 -32.01
CA SER A 43 76.03 -26.87 -32.45
C SER A 43 76.50 -26.21 -33.75
N ASN A 44 75.81 -25.20 -34.29
CA ASN A 44 76.21 -24.53 -35.53
C ASN A 44 76.47 -23.02 -35.32
N SER A 45 77.52 -22.67 -34.58
CA SER A 45 78.05 -21.30 -34.54
C SER A 45 79.57 -21.27 -34.75
N ARG A 46 80.05 -21.81 -35.87
CA ARG A 46 81.44 -21.59 -36.28
C ARG A 46 81.68 -21.66 -37.79
N ASN A 47 80.94 -20.87 -38.57
CA ASN A 47 81.34 -20.61 -39.95
C ASN A 47 81.75 -19.15 -40.11
N LYS A 48 83.06 -18.99 -40.35
CA LYS A 48 83.72 -17.77 -40.77
C LYS A 48 83.00 -17.17 -41.98
N ARG A 49 82.94 -15.84 -42.01
CA ARG A 49 82.54 -15.04 -43.17
C ARG A 49 83.53 -15.33 -44.30
N ASP A 50 83.07 -15.98 -45.35
CA ASP A 50 83.67 -15.83 -46.68
C ASP A 50 82.91 -14.75 -47.45
N SER A 51 83.72 -13.95 -48.12
CA SER A 51 83.39 -12.65 -48.66
C SER A 51 83.18 -12.76 -50.16
N ILE A 52 82.19 -12.00 -50.61
CA ILE A 52 82.07 -11.36 -51.93
C ILE A 52 81.53 -12.25 -53.06
N GLU A 53 80.55 -11.63 -53.73
CA GLU A 53 79.94 -11.96 -55.01
C GLU A 53 78.91 -13.08 -55.06
N SER A 54 77.68 -12.76 -54.63
CA SER A 54 76.52 -13.13 -55.44
C SER A 54 75.33 -12.20 -55.21
N SER A 55 74.86 -11.65 -56.32
CA SER A 55 73.48 -11.20 -56.56
C SER A 55 73.09 -9.77 -56.13
N THR A 56 73.14 -8.88 -57.13
CA THR A 56 72.18 -7.80 -57.41
C THR A 56 70.69 -8.24 -57.45
N SER A 57 70.35 -9.41 -56.91
CA SER A 57 68.99 -9.96 -56.75
C SER A 57 68.51 -9.95 -55.28
N GLY A 58 69.39 -9.70 -54.31
CA GLY A 58 69.03 -9.61 -52.89
C GLY A 58 68.28 -8.34 -52.49
N ALA A 59 68.43 -7.26 -53.27
CA ALA A 59 67.76 -5.97 -53.03
C ALA A 59 66.23 -6.08 -53.19
N THR A 60 65.75 -6.93 -54.09
CA THR A 60 64.32 -7.12 -54.36
C THR A 60 63.66 -8.10 -53.39
N TYR A 61 64.30 -9.22 -53.01
CA TYR A 61 63.69 -10.16 -52.05
C TYR A 61 63.57 -9.56 -50.65
N ALA A 62 64.63 -8.94 -50.13
CA ALA A 62 64.61 -8.29 -48.83
C ALA A 62 63.65 -7.08 -48.81
N SER A 63 63.61 -6.29 -49.90
CA SER A 63 62.64 -5.21 -50.09
C SER A 63 61.20 -5.73 -50.11
N ASN A 64 60.90 -6.78 -50.89
CA ASN A 64 59.58 -7.40 -50.97
C ASN A 64 59.13 -7.98 -49.62
N LYS A 65 60.05 -8.56 -48.83
CA LYS A 65 59.75 -9.01 -47.46
C LYS A 65 59.37 -7.85 -46.55
N ARG A 66 60.10 -6.73 -46.60
CA ARG A 66 59.79 -5.51 -45.84
C ARG A 66 58.46 -4.89 -46.29
N ALA A 67 58.20 -4.83 -47.60
CA ALA A 67 56.96 -4.32 -48.15
C ALA A 67 55.75 -5.16 -47.72
N ARG A 68 55.86 -6.50 -47.76
CA ARG A 68 54.82 -7.41 -47.24
C ARG A 68 54.61 -7.26 -45.73
N ALA A 69 55.70 -7.09 -44.98
CA ALA A 69 55.61 -6.84 -43.54
C ALA A 69 54.91 -5.51 -43.22
N ARG A 70 55.25 -4.43 -43.94
CA ARG A 70 54.57 -3.13 -43.81
C ARG A 70 53.08 -3.23 -44.13
N LYS A 71 52.74 -3.89 -45.24
CA LYS A 71 51.34 -4.09 -45.64
C LYS A 71 50.54 -4.87 -44.60
N ARG A 72 51.17 -5.87 -43.97
CA ARG A 72 50.57 -6.65 -42.87
C ARG A 72 50.40 -5.81 -41.61
N ILE A 73 51.35 -4.92 -41.30
CA ILE A 73 51.24 -3.99 -40.16
C ILE A 73 50.12 -2.96 -40.41
N GLU A 74 50.06 -2.35 -41.59
CA GLU A 74 48.97 -1.43 -41.97
C GLU A 74 47.61 -2.11 -41.89
N GLN A 75 47.51 -3.37 -42.34
CA GLN A 75 46.27 -4.13 -42.23
C GLN A 75 45.88 -4.39 -40.76
N LEU A 76 46.83 -4.76 -39.90
CA LEU A 76 46.57 -4.94 -38.47
C LEU A 76 46.16 -3.65 -37.77
N GLN A 77 46.75 -2.51 -38.16
CA GLN A 77 46.36 -1.19 -37.65
C GLN A 77 44.92 -0.86 -38.03
N LYS A 78 44.55 -1.07 -39.30
CA LYS A 78 43.18 -0.85 -39.76
C LYS A 78 42.17 -1.74 -39.03
N GLU A 79 42.50 -3.01 -38.81
CA GLU A 79 41.64 -3.93 -38.05
C GLU A 79 41.49 -3.48 -36.59
N MET A 80 42.55 -2.95 -35.97
CA MET A 80 42.49 -2.36 -34.63
C MET A 80 41.54 -1.15 -34.58
N ASP A 81 41.68 -0.21 -35.51
CA ASP A 81 40.85 1.00 -35.57
C ASP A 81 39.36 0.64 -35.77
N GLU A 82 39.07 -0.36 -36.61
CA GLU A 82 37.70 -0.86 -36.82
C GLU A 82 37.10 -1.50 -35.56
N VAL A 83 37.90 -2.26 -34.80
CA VAL A 83 37.46 -2.86 -33.52
C VAL A 83 37.21 -1.78 -32.47
N GLU A 84 38.09 -0.78 -32.38
CA GLU A 84 37.95 0.33 -31.43
C GLU A 84 36.71 1.19 -31.73
N ALA A 85 36.42 1.45 -33.00
CA ALA A 85 35.22 2.15 -33.43
C ALA A 85 33.93 1.38 -33.08
N ARG A 86 33.92 0.06 -33.29
CA ARG A 86 32.79 -0.81 -32.92
C ARG A 86 32.60 -0.90 -31.41
N GLN A 87 33.68 -0.98 -30.64
CA GLN A 87 33.63 -1.01 -29.19
C GLN A 87 33.09 0.31 -28.63
N SER A 88 33.49 1.44 -29.21
CA SER A 88 33.00 2.76 -28.84
C SER A 88 31.51 2.93 -29.11
N SER A 89 31.01 2.47 -30.27
CA SER A 89 29.57 2.52 -30.58
C SER A 89 28.76 1.59 -29.67
N ALA A 90 29.21 0.34 -29.48
CA ALA A 90 28.52 -0.63 -28.64
C ALA A 90 28.46 -0.19 -27.16
N GLY A 91 29.48 0.50 -26.66
CA GLY A 91 29.47 1.10 -25.33
C GLY A 91 28.44 2.23 -25.18
N GLY A 92 28.26 3.05 -26.22
CA GLY A 92 27.24 4.10 -26.27
C GLY A 92 25.82 3.52 -26.27
N ASP A 93 25.57 2.51 -27.11
CA ASP A 93 24.25 1.85 -27.19
C ASP A 93 23.87 1.17 -25.86
N MET A 94 24.83 0.49 -25.21
CA MET A 94 24.60 -0.10 -23.88
C MET A 94 24.28 0.95 -22.82
N MET A 95 24.99 2.08 -22.82
CA MET A 95 24.70 3.19 -21.91
C MET A 95 23.29 3.73 -22.14
N GLN A 96 22.87 3.89 -23.39
CA GLN A 96 21.53 4.36 -23.73
C GLN A 96 20.45 3.39 -23.24
N VAL A 97 20.66 2.08 -23.39
CA VAL A 97 19.75 1.06 -22.85
C VAL A 97 19.67 1.12 -21.33
N LEU A 98 20.80 1.29 -20.63
CA LEU A 98 20.82 1.42 -19.17
C LEU A 98 20.06 2.67 -18.69
N VAL A 99 20.22 3.80 -19.36
CA VAL A 99 19.49 5.04 -19.05
C VAL A 99 17.99 4.84 -19.26
N PHE A 100 17.58 4.26 -20.39
CA PHE A 100 16.17 3.99 -20.67
C PHE A 100 15.53 3.07 -19.61
N MET A 101 16.21 2.00 -19.21
CA MET A 101 15.73 1.07 -18.18
C MET A 101 15.59 1.76 -16.82
N ARG A 102 16.50 2.68 -16.49
CA ARG A 102 16.42 3.48 -15.26
C ARG A 102 15.23 4.43 -15.30
N GLU A 103 15.03 5.17 -16.39
CA GLU A 103 13.87 6.05 -16.56
C GLU A 103 12.53 5.30 -16.56
N GLU A 104 12.48 4.10 -17.16
CA GLU A 104 11.33 3.20 -17.06
C GLU A 104 11.06 2.78 -15.62
N ALA A 105 12.11 2.41 -14.87
CA ALA A 105 11.98 2.00 -13.47
C ALA A 105 11.49 3.16 -12.59
N ASP A 106 12.05 4.36 -12.76
CA ASP A 106 11.67 5.55 -12.02
C ASP A 106 10.22 5.94 -12.33
N ARG A 107 9.81 5.95 -13.61
CA ARG A 107 8.41 6.19 -14.00
C ARG A 107 7.45 5.17 -13.37
N ARG A 108 7.80 3.89 -13.36
CA ARG A 108 6.97 2.86 -12.71
C ARG A 108 6.87 3.08 -11.21
N ALA A 109 7.99 3.37 -10.54
CA ALA A 109 8.01 3.65 -9.11
C ALA A 109 7.13 4.85 -8.75
N GLU A 110 7.20 5.95 -9.50
CA GLU A 110 6.35 7.12 -9.29
C GLU A 110 4.86 6.81 -9.46
N THR A 111 4.50 6.02 -10.47
CA THR A 111 3.09 5.63 -10.68
C THR A 111 2.57 4.74 -9.56
N GLU A 112 3.40 3.83 -9.05
CA GLU A 112 3.01 2.95 -7.95
C GLU A 112 2.87 3.74 -6.64
N ASP A 113 3.80 4.65 -6.36
CA ASP A 113 3.73 5.55 -5.21
C ASP A 113 2.48 6.41 -5.25
N ARG A 114 2.12 6.94 -6.43
CA ARG A 114 0.87 7.69 -6.60
C ARG A 114 -0.35 6.83 -6.27
N ARG A 115 -0.42 5.61 -6.82
CA ARG A 115 -1.51 4.68 -6.51
C ARG A 115 -1.62 4.36 -5.03
N ARG A 116 -0.49 4.13 -4.34
CA ARG A 116 -0.51 3.87 -2.89
C ARG A 116 -1.05 5.05 -2.09
N ARG A 117 -0.73 6.29 -2.50
CA ARG A 117 -1.28 7.49 -1.86
C ARG A 117 -2.78 7.62 -2.13
N GLU A 118 -3.20 7.49 -3.39
CA GLU A 118 -4.61 7.55 -3.79
C GLU A 118 -5.45 6.47 -3.09
N ASP A 119 -4.96 5.23 -3.00
CA ASP A 119 -5.63 4.14 -2.28
C ASP A 119 -5.72 4.44 -0.77
N GLY A 120 -4.68 5.03 -0.18
CA GLY A 120 -4.69 5.47 1.21
C GLY A 120 -5.73 6.58 1.46
N GLU A 121 -5.77 7.58 0.59
CA GLU A 121 -6.75 8.67 0.64
C GLU A 121 -8.18 8.15 0.44
N ALA A 122 -8.39 7.23 -0.50
CA ALA A 122 -9.70 6.61 -0.74
C ALA A 122 -10.19 5.83 0.49
N ARG A 123 -9.30 5.10 1.18
CA ARG A 123 -9.64 4.41 2.43
C ARG A 123 -10.02 5.38 3.55
N LEU A 124 -9.24 6.45 3.72
CA LEU A 124 -9.54 7.48 4.72
C LEU A 124 -10.84 8.24 4.40
N ALA A 125 -11.12 8.49 3.13
CA ALA A 125 -12.37 9.12 2.70
C ALA A 125 -13.57 8.20 2.97
N ALA A 126 -13.47 6.90 2.66
CA ALA A 126 -14.50 5.92 2.96
C ALA A 126 -14.76 5.79 4.46
N GLU A 127 -13.71 5.75 5.29
CA GLU A 127 -13.85 5.70 6.75
C GLU A 127 -14.53 6.96 7.31
N ARG A 128 -14.17 8.15 6.80
CA ARG A 128 -14.83 9.40 7.19
C ARG A 128 -16.30 9.39 6.80
N GLN A 129 -16.62 8.97 5.59
CA GLN A 129 -18.00 8.87 5.13
C GLN A 129 -18.81 7.91 5.99
N GLU A 130 -18.28 6.72 6.30
CA GLU A 130 -18.94 5.76 7.16
C GLU A 130 -19.17 6.33 8.57
N ARG A 131 -18.21 7.07 9.12
CA ARG A 131 -18.35 7.74 10.40
C ARG A 131 -19.45 8.81 10.36
N ASP A 132 -19.49 9.61 9.30
CA ASP A 132 -20.48 10.67 9.13
C ASP A 132 -21.89 10.08 8.97
N GLU A 133 -22.05 8.99 8.23
CA GLU A 133 -23.31 8.24 8.11
C GLU A 133 -23.77 7.67 9.46
N ARG A 134 -22.85 7.08 10.24
CA ARG A 134 -23.16 6.61 11.60
C ARG A 134 -23.54 7.75 12.53
N GLU A 135 -22.94 8.92 12.36
CA GLU A 135 -23.27 10.10 13.16
C GLU A 135 -24.60 10.73 12.73
N SER A 136 -24.92 10.76 11.43
CA SER A 136 -26.22 11.22 10.95
C SER A 136 -27.34 10.32 11.47
N ILE A 137 -27.17 9.00 11.40
CA ILE A 137 -28.15 8.04 11.96
C ILE A 137 -28.36 8.30 13.46
N ARG A 138 -27.29 8.44 14.24
CA ARG A 138 -27.43 8.73 15.69
C ARG A 138 -28.13 10.05 15.96
N ARG A 139 -27.87 11.09 15.16
CA ARG A 139 -28.55 12.39 15.30
C ARG A 139 -30.03 12.28 14.94
N ASP A 140 -30.35 11.58 13.86
CA ASP A 140 -31.73 11.38 13.41
C ASP A 140 -32.53 10.55 14.42
N GLU A 141 -31.94 9.48 14.95
CA GLU A 141 -32.54 8.67 16.02
C GLU A 141 -32.77 9.50 17.30
N ALA A 142 -31.78 10.30 17.71
CA ALA A 142 -31.91 11.18 18.87
C ALA A 142 -33.00 12.24 18.66
N ALA A 143 -33.08 12.82 17.45
CA ALA A 143 -34.12 13.78 17.09
C ALA A 143 -35.51 13.13 17.08
N ALA A 144 -35.65 11.93 16.51
CA ALA A 144 -36.90 11.16 16.53
C ALA A 144 -37.34 10.82 17.95
N ALA A 145 -36.41 10.35 18.80
CA ALA A 145 -36.69 10.08 20.21
C ALA A 145 -37.12 11.34 20.98
N ALA A 146 -36.49 12.48 20.70
CA ALA A 146 -36.88 13.77 21.28
C ALA A 146 -38.27 14.22 20.83
N ALA A 147 -38.60 14.04 19.55
CA ALA A 147 -39.92 14.34 19.00
C ALA A 147 -41.02 13.50 19.66
N ILE A 148 -40.78 12.20 19.83
CA ILE A 148 -41.72 11.30 20.53
C ILE A 148 -41.93 11.76 21.98
N ARG A 149 -40.86 12.10 22.70
CA ARG A 149 -40.96 12.62 24.08
C ARG A 149 -41.74 13.93 24.16
N LEU A 150 -41.53 14.84 23.21
CA LEU A 150 -42.27 16.09 23.16
C LEU A 150 -43.77 15.83 22.95
N GLN A 151 -44.11 14.96 21.99
CA GLN A 151 -45.49 14.58 21.71
C GLN A 151 -46.16 13.92 22.93
N GLU A 152 -45.44 13.03 23.63
CA GLU A 152 -45.94 12.40 24.85
C GLU A 152 -46.18 13.44 25.97
N MET A 153 -45.28 14.41 26.13
CA MET A 153 -45.45 15.50 27.10
C MET A 153 -46.65 16.40 26.75
N GLU A 154 -46.87 16.69 25.46
CA GLU A 154 -48.02 17.44 24.98
C GLU A 154 -49.34 16.70 25.23
N LEU A 155 -49.38 15.39 24.92
CA LEU A 155 -50.55 14.56 25.19
C LEU A 155 -50.86 14.48 26.69
N ASN A 156 -49.84 14.29 27.53
CA ASN A 156 -50.00 14.29 28.99
C ASN A 156 -50.51 15.64 29.51
N ARG A 157 -50.01 16.75 28.96
CA ARG A 157 -50.49 18.08 29.31
C ARG A 157 -51.95 18.26 28.93
N ALA A 158 -52.34 17.90 27.71
CA ALA A 158 -53.72 17.97 27.24
C ALA A 158 -54.66 17.11 28.10
N LEU A 159 -54.22 15.91 28.49
CA LEU A 159 -55.00 15.03 29.37
C LEU A 159 -55.25 15.67 30.75
N ARG A 160 -54.23 16.29 31.35
CA ARG A 160 -54.38 17.01 32.63
C ARG A 160 -55.29 18.21 32.51
N GLU A 161 -55.17 18.98 31.43
CA GLU A 161 -56.05 20.12 31.17
C GLU A 161 -57.51 19.67 31.02
N GLU A 162 -57.77 18.56 30.32
CA GLU A 162 -59.10 17.96 30.22
C GLU A 162 -59.64 17.45 31.56
N GLN A 163 -58.80 16.81 32.37
CA GLN A 163 -59.19 16.38 33.72
C GLN A 163 -59.54 17.59 34.60
N ASN A 164 -58.71 18.62 34.61
CA ASN A 164 -58.96 19.85 35.36
C ASN A 164 -60.26 20.53 34.92
N LYS A 165 -60.57 20.56 33.61
CA LYS A 165 -61.85 21.08 33.10
C LYS A 165 -63.04 20.27 33.60
N LYS A 166 -62.96 18.94 33.57
CA LYS A 166 -64.02 18.05 34.07
C LYS A 166 -64.25 18.23 35.57
N GLU A 167 -63.18 18.29 36.35
CA GLU A 167 -63.26 18.55 37.80
C GLU A 167 -63.86 19.92 38.09
N ALA A 168 -63.46 20.96 37.36
CA ALA A 168 -64.04 22.30 37.49
C ALA A 168 -65.53 22.32 37.13
N ALA A 169 -65.95 21.59 36.09
CA ALA A 169 -67.36 21.48 35.70
C ALA A 169 -68.19 20.78 36.78
N VAL A 170 -67.70 19.66 37.33
CA VAL A 170 -68.36 18.95 38.45
C VAL A 170 -68.43 19.84 39.70
N ALA A 171 -67.36 20.57 40.01
CA ALA A 171 -67.34 21.51 41.13
C ALA A 171 -68.36 22.64 40.94
N ALA A 172 -68.49 23.18 39.72
CA ALA A 172 -69.49 24.20 39.40
C ALA A 172 -70.93 23.65 39.53
N GLU A 173 -71.19 22.45 39.03
CA GLU A 173 -72.50 21.80 39.19
C GLU A 173 -72.85 21.56 40.66
N ASN A 174 -71.89 21.08 41.46
CA ASN A 174 -72.08 20.88 42.89
C ASN A 174 -72.38 22.19 43.64
N ARG A 175 -71.76 23.31 43.22
CA ARG A 175 -72.07 24.64 43.77
C ARG A 175 -73.52 25.04 43.47
N LEU A 176 -73.96 24.89 42.22
CA LEU A 176 -75.35 25.18 41.83
C LEU A 176 -76.35 24.32 42.62
N ARG A 177 -76.09 23.01 42.77
CA ARG A 177 -76.93 22.12 43.59
C ARG A 177 -76.95 22.49 45.08
N TYR A 178 -75.87 23.08 45.59
CA TYR A 178 -75.83 23.58 46.96
C TYR A 178 -76.66 24.86 47.12
N GLU A 179 -76.51 25.80 46.18
CA GLU A 179 -77.30 27.03 46.13
C GLU A 179 -78.80 26.74 46.01
N GLU A 180 -79.20 25.81 45.13
CA GLU A 180 -80.59 25.39 44.98
C GLU A 180 -81.19 24.83 46.29
N ARG A 181 -80.41 24.00 47.02
CA ARG A 181 -80.84 23.48 48.33
C ARG A 181 -80.96 24.59 49.37
N LEU A 182 -80.05 25.55 49.36
CA LEU A 182 -80.09 26.70 50.27
C LEU A 182 -81.31 27.58 49.99
N GLU A 183 -81.65 27.81 48.72
CA GLU A 183 -82.84 28.56 48.32
C GLU A 183 -84.13 27.86 48.76
N ARG A 184 -84.24 26.54 48.57
CA ARG A 184 -85.37 25.75 49.09
C ARG A 184 -85.51 25.88 50.60
N SER A 185 -84.41 25.73 51.34
CA SER A 185 -84.43 25.88 52.80
C SER A 185 -84.86 27.28 53.25
N ARG A 186 -84.42 28.33 52.54
CA ARG A 186 -84.86 29.72 52.80
C ARG A 186 -86.35 29.91 52.50
N ALA A 187 -86.86 29.32 51.41
CA ALA A 187 -88.29 29.38 51.07
C ALA A 187 -89.15 28.67 52.14
N GLU A 188 -88.77 27.44 52.53
CA GLU A 188 -89.46 26.70 53.59
C GLU A 188 -89.46 27.45 54.93
N ALA A 189 -88.37 28.12 55.29
CA ALA A 189 -88.29 28.93 56.51
C ALA A 189 -89.25 30.13 56.47
N ARG A 190 -89.41 30.77 55.31
CA ARG A 190 -90.40 31.84 55.10
C ARG A 190 -91.82 31.30 55.26
N GLU A 191 -92.14 30.17 54.63
CA GLU A 191 -93.46 29.54 54.76
C GLU A 191 -93.78 29.15 56.21
N ARG A 192 -92.84 28.56 56.94
CA ARG A 192 -93.02 28.24 58.37
C ARG A 192 -93.25 29.49 59.21
N HIS A 193 -92.52 30.56 58.92
CA HIS A 193 -92.70 31.84 59.60
C HIS A 193 -94.09 32.42 59.32
N GLU A 194 -94.55 32.42 58.08
CA GLU A 194 -95.90 32.84 57.70
C GLU A 194 -96.98 32.03 58.41
N GLN A 195 -96.84 30.69 58.44
CA GLN A 195 -97.74 29.79 59.18
C GLN A 195 -97.78 30.13 60.68
N LEU A 196 -96.62 30.37 61.30
CA LEU A 196 -96.53 30.76 62.71
C LEU A 196 -97.22 32.11 62.97
N MET A 197 -97.00 33.10 62.10
CA MET A 197 -97.62 34.42 62.22
C MET A 197 -99.15 34.33 62.07
N LEU A 198 -99.66 33.51 61.16
CA LEU A 198 -101.08 33.23 61.03
C LEU A 198 -101.66 32.64 62.33
N LEU A 199 -100.99 31.64 62.93
CA LEU A 199 -101.40 31.05 64.21
C LEU A 199 -101.41 32.08 65.34
N ILE A 200 -100.37 32.89 65.47
CA ILE A 200 -100.30 33.97 66.47
C ILE A 200 -101.44 34.97 66.25
N SER A 201 -101.73 35.37 65.00
CA SER A 201 -102.82 36.28 64.67
C SER A 201 -104.21 35.70 65.00
N ALA A 202 -104.37 34.37 64.88
CA ALA A 202 -105.60 33.67 65.24
C ALA A 202 -105.79 33.63 66.76
N LEU A 203 -104.71 33.35 67.51
CA LEU A 203 -104.70 33.38 68.96
C LEU A 203 -104.97 34.80 69.51
N GLN A 204 -104.38 35.84 68.91
CA GLN A 204 -104.63 37.23 69.28
C GLN A 204 -106.07 37.68 69.02
N ARG A 205 -106.67 37.27 67.89
CA ARG A 205 -108.09 37.52 67.59
C ARG A 205 -109.05 36.76 68.51
N GLY A 206 -108.68 35.56 68.97
CA GLY A 206 -109.42 34.83 70.01
C GLY A 206 -109.30 35.41 71.43
N SER A 207 -108.35 36.33 71.64
CA SER A 207 -108.11 36.99 72.94
C SER A 207 -108.68 38.42 73.04
N GLN A 208 -109.32 38.93 71.98
CA GLN A 208 -110.00 40.23 72.04
C GLN A 208 -111.35 40.07 72.77
N PRO A 209 -111.57 40.74 73.92
CA PRO A 209 -112.86 40.70 74.58
C PRO A 209 -113.88 41.42 73.69
N GLN A 210 -114.96 40.73 73.31
CA GLN A 210 -116.16 41.39 72.79
C GLN A 210 -116.66 42.35 73.88
N GLN A 211 -116.75 43.64 73.54
CA GLN A 211 -117.53 44.61 74.32
C GLN A 211 -119.02 44.30 74.20
#